data_AF-A0A9N8JVD5-F1
#
_entry.id   AF-A0A9N8JVD5-F1
#
_cell.length_a   1.000
_cell.length_b   1.000
_cell.length_c   1.000
_cell.angle_alpha   90.00
_cell.angle_beta   90.00
_cell.angle_gamma   90.00
#
_symmetry.space_group_name_H-M   'P 1'
#
loop_
_entity.id
_entity.type
_entity.pdbx_description
1 polymer ?
#
loop_
_entity_poly.entity_id
_entity_poly.type
_entity_poly.pdbx_seq_one_letter_code
_entity_poly.pdbx_strand_id
1 'polypeptide(L)'
;MQEQPSWLGNSATGAALFGHGRLKLLLIALATMFLGYLMTSTFNPADQYDIADYRGDYGISGDILDGPDIYPGATHPPDSSPKGDKSGNRIKAYHGKDGVVNQPDRRPSIKGALKDLHHTVSDKVSYWKTWGSELELDVELEANATAAHNATAAQIARPTSSPLKSEEVLEPQSELWGHKTRVGKCTIVFGGSTIYERTVKTHALHDRIHGYPLYVLRQSIMDDVWSKPAYILSLLLRELAKPAEERLEWLLWVDADTIMLNPYVPLEIFLPPSPQFDDVHLLVTNDWNGLNNGVFPVRVNRWAVELFSAIISSRYYKPDQDLTFRDQSAMDTLLKDKKFSAHTVEAPQRWFNAYQGEHNETLAPYQVRRGDFLVHFAGVINRDERILFWLERAEQHLPDWEMEVQHTSYPAEVKDFWNQKAGERAAKQAELAEVRRKASELLTRTESRLLEYQERLVQSDATLIRDRMTELRKVLERGDAVELASVESVLGVLEQSLKPLKDVMETANKLLMKEAHDAIFAAEKDVVGQDATSTPEVAAVEEKATNLKSLIVQPNWKKEDLNAMIEAVKQARTILQQKLQEQEAQHEKTKALKDKAEEEHKKQEEQKAKFGDT
;
A
#
# COMPACT_ATOMS: atom_id res chain seq x y z
N MET A 1 44.35 39.22 12.39
CA MET A 1 43.75 40.45 11.82
C MET A 1 42.25 40.19 11.77
N GLN A 2 41.51 40.64 12.79
CA GLN A 2 40.82 41.96 12.83
C GLN A 2 39.95 42.15 11.58
N GLU A 3 38.67 42.46 11.62
CA GLU A 3 37.79 43.02 12.65
C GLU A 3 36.34 42.92 12.12
N GLN A 4 35.38 42.67 13.00
CA GLN A 4 33.99 43.14 12.84
C GLN A 4 33.91 44.60 13.36
N PRO A 5 32.76 45.30 13.38
CA PRO A 5 31.65 45.47 12.43
C PRO A 5 31.32 46.99 12.28
N SER A 6 30.23 47.39 11.61
CA SER A 6 29.25 48.30 12.22
C SER A 6 28.12 48.71 11.26
N TRP A 7 26.95 48.52 11.83
CA TRP A 7 25.64 49.08 11.55
C TRP A 7 25.67 50.61 11.53
N LEU A 8 24.91 51.28 10.64
CA LEU A 8 24.09 52.46 11.00
C LEU A 8 23.30 53.05 9.82
N GLY A 9 22.02 53.30 10.09
CA GLY A 9 21.19 54.32 9.45
C GLY A 9 20.31 53.85 8.29
N ASN A 10 19.06 54.29 8.12
CA ASN A 10 18.03 54.78 9.03
C ASN A 10 16.74 54.89 8.20
N SER A 11 15.59 54.73 8.85
CA SER A 11 14.29 55.38 8.58
C SER A 11 13.62 55.31 7.18
N ALA A 12 12.49 54.60 7.17
CA ALA A 12 11.13 55.13 7.03
C ALA A 12 10.46 55.36 5.64
N THR A 13 9.24 54.81 5.58
CA THR A 13 8.00 55.27 4.92
C THR A 13 7.79 55.06 3.41
N GLY A 14 6.62 54.50 3.09
CA GLY A 14 5.92 54.78 1.83
C GLY A 14 5.29 53.56 1.16
N ALA A 15 4.05 53.24 1.53
CA ALA A 15 3.22 52.27 0.82
C ALA A 15 3.01 52.66 -0.65
N ALA A 16 3.22 51.72 -1.56
CA ALA A 16 2.65 51.75 -2.91
C ALA A 16 2.02 50.37 -3.19
N LEU A 17 0.69 50.37 -3.08
CA LEU A 17 -0.23 49.28 -3.35
C LEU A 17 -0.22 48.91 -4.86
N PHE A 18 -0.19 47.59 -5.11
CA PHE A 18 -0.56 46.91 -6.35
C PHE A 18 0.12 47.33 -7.67
N GLY A 19 1.28 46.72 -7.94
CA GLY A 19 1.86 46.69 -9.29
C GLY A 19 0.97 45.91 -10.28
N HIS A 20 0.70 46.51 -11.44
CA HIS A 20 -0.16 46.01 -12.53
C HIS A 20 0.11 44.55 -12.98
N GLY A 21 1.32 44.02 -12.74
CA GLY A 21 1.65 42.62 -13.06
C GLY A 21 0.95 41.59 -12.18
N ARG A 22 0.73 41.89 -10.89
CA ARG A 22 0.05 40.97 -9.97
C ARG A 22 -1.46 40.94 -10.22
N LEU A 23 -2.04 42.06 -10.63
CA LEU A 23 -3.46 42.14 -11.00
C LEU A 23 -3.77 41.30 -12.25
N LYS A 24 -2.87 41.31 -13.25
CA LYS A 24 -3.02 40.46 -14.46
C LYS A 24 -2.93 38.97 -14.15
N LEU A 25 -1.99 38.56 -13.30
CA LEU A 25 -1.88 37.15 -12.87
C LEU A 25 -3.11 36.70 -12.09
N LEU A 26 -3.65 37.56 -11.23
CA LEU A 26 -4.83 37.27 -10.43
C LEU A 26 -6.11 37.22 -11.29
N LEU A 27 -6.21 38.06 -12.32
CA LEU A 27 -7.29 38.00 -13.32
C LEU A 27 -7.22 36.74 -14.19
N ILE A 28 -6.02 36.31 -14.59
CA ILE A 28 -5.84 35.06 -15.35
C ILE A 28 -6.21 33.85 -14.48
N ALA A 29 -5.80 33.83 -13.21
CA ALA A 29 -6.16 32.76 -12.28
C ALA A 29 -7.67 32.71 -12.00
N LEU A 30 -8.33 33.88 -11.88
CA LEU A 30 -9.78 33.95 -11.75
C LEU A 30 -10.49 33.50 -13.03
N ALA A 31 -9.96 33.84 -14.20
CA ALA A 31 -10.54 33.39 -15.48
C ALA A 31 -10.41 31.87 -15.67
N THR A 32 -9.29 31.26 -15.28
CA THR A 32 -9.12 29.79 -15.35
C THR A 32 -9.99 29.07 -14.34
N MET A 33 -10.14 29.61 -13.13
CA MET A 33 -11.09 29.08 -12.14
C MET A 33 -12.54 29.20 -12.61
N PHE A 34 -12.91 30.33 -13.24
CA PHE A 34 -14.25 30.53 -13.76
C PHE A 34 -14.55 29.61 -14.96
N LEU A 35 -13.56 29.35 -15.81
CA LEU A 35 -13.69 28.39 -16.92
C LEU A 35 -13.80 26.94 -16.41
N GLY A 36 -13.04 26.58 -15.36
CA GLY A 36 -13.17 25.30 -14.66
C GLY A 36 -14.52 25.14 -13.96
N TYR A 37 -15.05 26.22 -13.37
CA TYR A 37 -16.40 26.25 -12.80
C TYR A 37 -17.48 26.13 -13.88
N LEU A 38 -17.33 26.77 -15.04
CA LEU A 38 -18.26 26.61 -16.17
C LEU A 38 -18.27 25.17 -16.70
N MET A 39 -17.09 24.57 -16.89
CA MET A 39 -16.95 23.16 -17.30
C MET A 39 -17.55 22.18 -16.29
N THR A 40 -17.49 22.47 -15.00
CA THR A 40 -18.07 21.60 -13.95
C THR A 40 -19.55 21.89 -13.70
N SER A 41 -20.01 23.12 -13.88
CA SER A 41 -21.43 23.52 -13.75
C SER A 41 -22.30 23.15 -14.95
N THR A 42 -21.71 22.84 -16.11
CA THR A 42 -22.41 22.18 -17.23
C THR A 42 -22.67 20.69 -16.98
N PHE A 43 -22.14 20.12 -15.91
CA PHE A 43 -22.50 18.79 -15.41
C PHE A 43 -23.32 18.93 -14.12
N ASN A 44 -24.59 19.30 -14.27
CA ASN A 44 -25.56 19.18 -13.19
C ASN A 44 -26.14 17.75 -13.19
N PRO A 45 -26.12 16.99 -12.08
CA PRO A 45 -26.63 15.62 -12.00
C PRO A 45 -28.15 15.60 -11.76
N ALA A 46 -28.92 16.24 -12.65
CA ALA A 46 -30.38 16.34 -12.51
C ALA A 46 -31.16 15.95 -13.77
N ASP A 47 -30.52 15.30 -14.76
CA ASP A 47 -31.25 14.52 -15.76
C ASP A 47 -31.36 13.08 -15.28
N GLN A 48 -32.45 12.87 -14.56
CA GLN A 48 -32.99 11.59 -14.13
C GLN A 48 -33.27 10.75 -15.38
N TYR A 49 -32.30 9.93 -15.79
CA TYR A 49 -32.57 8.80 -16.67
C TYR A 49 -33.50 7.85 -15.92
N ASP A 50 -34.64 7.56 -16.51
CA ASP A 50 -35.66 6.67 -15.98
C ASP A 50 -35.08 5.25 -15.89
N ILE A 51 -34.66 4.83 -14.69
CA ILE A 51 -34.10 3.49 -14.40
C ILE A 51 -35.25 2.48 -14.26
N ALA A 52 -36.11 2.41 -15.27
CA ALA A 52 -37.19 1.42 -15.38
C ALA A 52 -36.95 0.43 -16.54
N ASP A 53 -36.06 0.74 -17.49
CA ASP A 53 -35.82 -0.09 -18.69
C ASP A 53 -34.55 -0.95 -18.64
N TYR A 54 -33.80 -0.94 -17.52
CA TYR A 54 -32.61 -1.78 -17.32
C TYR A 54 -32.93 -3.11 -16.60
N ARG A 55 -34.12 -3.68 -16.83
CA ARG A 55 -34.38 -5.10 -16.61
C ARG A 55 -34.19 -5.83 -17.93
N GLY A 56 -32.92 -5.97 -18.31
CA GLY A 56 -32.52 -6.88 -19.38
C GLY A 56 -32.85 -8.31 -18.96
N ASP A 57 -33.85 -8.87 -19.62
CA ASP A 57 -34.24 -10.27 -19.58
C ASP A 57 -33.01 -11.15 -19.92
N TYR A 58 -32.47 -11.84 -18.92
CA TYR A 58 -31.45 -12.87 -19.13
C TYR A 58 -32.13 -14.10 -19.71
N GLY A 59 -32.39 -14.06 -21.02
CA GLY A 59 -32.90 -15.20 -21.77
C GLY A 59 -31.86 -16.31 -21.89
N ILE A 60 -31.81 -17.20 -20.90
CA ILE A 60 -31.30 -18.56 -21.12
C ILE A 60 -32.43 -19.36 -21.76
N SER A 61 -32.28 -19.64 -23.05
CA SER A 61 -33.07 -20.64 -23.76
C SER A 61 -32.80 -22.02 -23.16
N GLY A 62 -33.68 -22.48 -22.28
CA GLY A 62 -33.72 -23.86 -21.78
C GLY A 62 -35.17 -24.29 -21.57
N ASP A 63 -35.58 -25.33 -22.29
CA ASP A 63 -36.86 -26.05 -22.13
C ASP A 63 -37.14 -26.31 -20.63
N ILE A 64 -38.22 -25.70 -20.12
CA ILE A 64 -38.74 -26.00 -18.78
C ILE A 64 -39.71 -27.16 -18.91
N LEU A 65 -39.30 -28.32 -18.42
CA LEU A 65 -40.21 -29.38 -18.00
C LEU A 65 -40.80 -28.99 -16.64
N ASP A 66 -42.12 -28.85 -16.61
CA ASP A 66 -42.93 -28.59 -15.42
C ASP A 66 -42.62 -29.56 -14.27
N GLY A 67 -42.41 -28.99 -13.07
CA GLY A 67 -42.36 -29.66 -11.78
C GLY A 67 -43.11 -28.84 -10.73
N PRO A 68 -43.79 -29.46 -9.75
CA PRO A 68 -45.07 -28.98 -9.25
C PRO A 68 -44.97 -27.86 -8.21
N ASP A 69 -45.80 -26.84 -8.41
CA ASP A 69 -46.23 -25.84 -7.43
C ASP A 69 -46.91 -26.47 -6.22
N ILE A 70 -46.43 -26.20 -4.99
CA ILE A 70 -47.28 -25.94 -3.80
C ILE A 70 -46.45 -25.13 -2.78
N TYR A 71 -46.77 -23.84 -2.57
CA TYR A 71 -46.94 -23.26 -1.22
C TYR A 71 -47.73 -21.93 -1.32
N PRO A 72 -48.77 -21.72 -0.48
CA PRO A 72 -49.75 -20.64 -0.67
C PRO A 72 -49.41 -19.39 0.15
N GLY A 73 -49.40 -18.23 -0.48
CA GLY A 73 -49.29 -16.97 0.28
C GLY A 73 -48.85 -15.75 -0.53
N ALA A 74 -49.56 -15.38 -1.59
CA ALA A 74 -49.51 -14.01 -2.10
C ALA A 74 -50.80 -13.68 -2.88
N THR A 75 -51.52 -12.69 -2.40
CA THR A 75 -52.76 -12.15 -2.98
C THR A 75 -52.46 -11.26 -4.19
N HIS A 76 -53.06 -11.56 -5.35
CA HIS A 76 -53.07 -10.68 -6.52
C HIS A 76 -54.26 -9.69 -6.50
N PRO A 77 -54.09 -8.49 -7.09
CA PRO A 77 -55.17 -7.80 -7.81
C PRO A 77 -54.85 -7.61 -9.30
N PRO A 78 -55.86 -7.28 -10.15
CA PRO A 78 -55.93 -7.76 -11.52
C PRO A 78 -55.43 -6.77 -12.60
N ASP A 79 -54.85 -7.38 -13.64
CA ASP A 79 -55.16 -7.27 -15.08
C ASP A 79 -55.58 -5.91 -15.69
N SER A 80 -54.77 -5.41 -16.63
CA SER A 80 -55.26 -4.63 -17.76
C SER A 80 -54.30 -4.69 -18.95
N SER A 81 -54.70 -5.39 -20.01
CA SER A 81 -54.20 -5.21 -21.37
C SER A 81 -54.88 -4.00 -22.03
N PRO A 82 -54.28 -3.40 -23.08
CA PRO A 82 -54.92 -3.55 -24.39
C PRO A 82 -53.97 -3.66 -25.60
N LYS A 83 -54.61 -4.06 -26.69
CA LYS A 83 -54.16 -4.45 -28.03
C LYS A 83 -53.80 -3.28 -28.97
N GLY A 84 -53.07 -3.62 -30.04
CA GLY A 84 -53.14 -3.00 -31.38
C GLY A 84 -52.18 -1.81 -31.58
N ASP A 85 -51.55 -1.57 -32.73
CA ASP A 85 -51.95 -1.89 -34.10
C ASP A 85 -50.75 -1.78 -35.07
N LYS A 86 -50.91 -2.39 -36.25
CA LYS A 86 -49.98 -2.36 -37.38
C LYS A 86 -50.07 -1.01 -38.10
N SER A 87 -48.94 -0.45 -38.56
CA SER A 87 -48.91 0.15 -39.90
C SER A 87 -47.48 0.21 -40.44
N GLY A 88 -47.30 -0.31 -41.65
CA GLY A 88 -46.07 -0.14 -42.40
C GLY A 88 -46.04 1.20 -43.10
N ASN A 89 -44.84 1.68 -43.43
CA ASN A 89 -44.68 2.43 -44.65
C ASN A 89 -43.29 2.25 -45.26
N ARG A 90 -43.32 2.30 -46.58
CA ARG A 90 -42.35 1.80 -47.55
C ARG A 90 -41.69 3.03 -48.20
N ILE A 91 -40.47 2.84 -48.73
CA ILE A 91 -39.83 3.63 -49.83
C ILE A 91 -39.15 4.94 -49.34
N LYS A 92 -37.90 5.33 -49.69
CA LYS A 92 -37.23 5.36 -51.01
C LYS A 92 -35.71 5.55 -50.87
N ALA A 93 -34.95 4.84 -51.70
CA ALA A 93 -33.56 5.14 -52.04
C ALA A 93 -33.48 6.31 -53.04
N TYR A 94 -32.39 7.08 -52.98
CA TYR A 94 -31.95 7.95 -54.07
C TYR A 94 -30.45 7.78 -54.29
N HIS A 95 -30.10 7.36 -55.51
CA HIS A 95 -28.78 7.52 -56.13
C HIS A 95 -28.75 8.85 -56.87
N GLY A 96 -27.60 9.53 -56.85
CA GLY A 96 -27.28 10.66 -57.73
C GLY A 96 -25.77 10.70 -57.97
N LYS A 97 -25.38 10.64 -59.24
CA LYS A 97 -24.01 10.66 -59.77
C LYS A 97 -23.80 11.93 -60.62
N ASP A 98 -22.52 12.22 -60.88
CA ASP A 98 -21.89 13.09 -61.90
C ASP A 98 -21.77 14.60 -61.54
N GLY A 99 -20.65 15.34 -61.73
CA GLY A 99 -19.27 15.07 -62.19
C GLY A 99 -18.48 16.38 -62.46
N VAL A 100 -17.13 16.26 -62.58
CA VAL A 100 -16.15 17.07 -63.40
C VAL A 100 -15.63 18.43 -62.83
N VAL A 101 -14.37 18.92 -62.89
CA VAL A 101 -12.94 18.53 -63.20
C VAL A 101 -12.01 19.71 -62.76
N ASN A 102 -10.82 19.47 -62.18
CA ASN A 102 -9.50 20.07 -62.54
C ASN A 102 -8.34 19.64 -61.57
N GLN A 103 -7.18 19.34 -62.17
CA GLN A 103 -5.89 18.80 -61.66
C GLN A 103 -4.87 19.92 -61.30
N PRO A 104 -3.57 19.65 -60.95
CA PRO A 104 -2.91 18.51 -60.26
C PRO A 104 -1.87 18.94 -59.17
N ASP A 105 -1.37 18.01 -58.33
CA ASP A 105 0.07 18.00 -57.95
C ASP A 105 0.55 16.65 -57.39
N ARG A 106 1.80 16.28 -57.73
CA ARG A 106 2.41 14.94 -57.64
C ARG A 106 3.05 14.62 -56.28
N ARG A 107 3.03 13.33 -55.84
CA ARG A 107 4.14 12.55 -55.20
C ARG A 107 3.74 11.08 -54.88
N PRO A 108 4.69 10.15 -54.60
CA PRO A 108 4.94 8.96 -55.43
C PRO A 108 4.30 7.62 -54.96
N SER A 109 4.19 6.69 -55.91
CA SER A 109 3.61 5.35 -55.76
C SER A 109 4.59 4.33 -55.15
N ILE A 110 4.20 3.77 -54.00
CA ILE A 110 4.87 2.68 -53.27
C ILE A 110 4.56 1.34 -53.94
N LYS A 111 5.19 1.06 -55.08
CA LYS A 111 5.14 -0.29 -55.70
C LYS A 111 6.52 -0.87 -56.02
N GLY A 112 7.59 -0.06 -55.96
CA GLY A 112 8.96 -0.54 -56.13
C GLY A 112 9.57 -1.16 -54.86
N ALA A 113 9.32 -0.55 -53.69
CA ALA A 113 9.97 -0.95 -52.43
C ALA A 113 9.53 -2.32 -51.88
N LEU A 114 8.37 -2.84 -52.31
CA LEU A 114 7.86 -4.14 -51.84
C LEU A 114 8.52 -5.34 -52.54
N LYS A 115 9.05 -5.14 -53.75
CA LYS A 115 9.66 -6.21 -54.53
C LYS A 115 11.10 -6.51 -54.07
N ASP A 116 11.81 -5.48 -53.63
CA ASP A 116 13.19 -5.61 -53.13
C ASP A 116 13.23 -6.24 -51.73
N LEU A 117 12.18 -6.06 -50.91
CA LEU A 117 12.06 -6.72 -49.60
C LEU A 117 11.80 -8.24 -49.73
N HIS A 118 11.00 -8.66 -50.73
CA HIS A 118 10.69 -10.08 -50.96
C HIS A 118 11.91 -10.91 -51.39
N HIS A 119 12.82 -10.35 -52.17
CA HIS A 119 14.05 -11.05 -52.56
C HIS A 119 15.06 -11.17 -51.41
N THR A 120 15.09 -10.20 -50.50
CA THR A 120 16.02 -10.19 -49.36
C THR A 120 15.59 -11.15 -48.24
N VAL A 121 14.28 -11.42 -48.11
CA VAL A 121 13.74 -12.39 -47.14
C VAL A 121 13.84 -13.83 -47.65
N SER A 122 13.71 -14.06 -48.96
CA SER A 122 13.83 -15.40 -49.55
C SER A 122 15.23 -16.01 -49.33
N ASP A 123 16.29 -15.20 -49.34
CA ASP A 123 17.67 -15.68 -49.16
C ASP A 123 18.01 -16.06 -47.71
N LYS A 124 17.22 -15.61 -46.72
CA LYS A 124 17.40 -15.97 -45.30
C LYS A 124 16.54 -17.15 -44.83
N VAL A 125 15.55 -17.58 -45.61
CA VAL A 125 14.69 -18.75 -45.30
C VAL A 125 15.35 -20.07 -45.70
N SER A 126 16.46 -20.03 -46.43
CA SER A 126 17.23 -21.20 -46.88
C SER A 126 17.92 -21.99 -45.77
N TYR A 127 17.95 -21.49 -44.52
CA TYR A 127 18.66 -22.13 -43.40
C TYR A 127 17.78 -23.04 -42.51
N TRP A 128 16.49 -23.20 -42.82
CA TRP A 128 15.55 -23.96 -41.96
C TRP A 128 14.93 -25.19 -42.64
N LYS A 129 15.42 -25.58 -43.82
CA LYS A 129 15.06 -26.85 -44.48
C LYS A 129 16.08 -27.94 -44.19
N THR A 130 16.12 -28.44 -42.96
CA THR A 130 16.64 -29.79 -42.67
C THR A 130 16.13 -30.23 -41.30
N TRP A 131 14.88 -30.67 -41.22
CA TRP A 131 14.41 -31.77 -40.36
C TRP A 131 13.06 -32.23 -40.96
N GLY A 132 13.13 -33.18 -41.91
CA GLY A 132 11.96 -33.93 -42.42
C GLY A 132 11.39 -34.83 -41.32
N SER A 133 10.09 -35.07 -41.23
CA SER A 133 9.25 -35.86 -42.16
C SER A 133 9.72 -37.31 -42.29
N GLU A 134 9.24 -38.18 -41.39
CA GLU A 134 8.75 -39.54 -41.71
C GLU A 134 8.16 -40.18 -40.44
N LEU A 135 6.85 -40.40 -40.42
CA LEU A 135 6.23 -41.72 -40.20
C LEU A 135 4.69 -41.55 -40.25
N GLU A 136 4.13 -41.73 -41.44
CA GLU A 136 2.78 -42.30 -41.58
C GLU A 136 2.89 -43.81 -41.35
N LEU A 137 1.93 -44.39 -40.63
CA LEU A 137 1.52 -45.79 -40.80
C LEU A 137 0.19 -46.03 -40.05
N ASP A 138 -0.86 -46.22 -40.84
CA ASP A 138 -2.10 -46.92 -40.49
C ASP A 138 -1.80 -48.31 -39.91
N VAL A 139 -2.66 -48.84 -39.02
CA VAL A 139 -3.22 -50.20 -39.05
C VAL A 139 -4.34 -50.35 -38.00
N GLU A 140 -5.32 -51.15 -38.41
CA GLU A 140 -6.68 -51.42 -37.95
C GLU A 140 -6.89 -52.04 -36.56
N LEU A 141 -8.15 -51.96 -36.13
CA LEU A 141 -8.81 -52.83 -35.16
C LEU A 141 -8.56 -54.32 -35.45
N GLU A 142 -8.19 -55.10 -34.43
CA GLU A 142 -8.84 -56.39 -34.15
C GLU A 142 -8.82 -56.70 -32.65
N ALA A 143 -9.94 -57.28 -32.20
CA ALA A 143 -10.14 -57.80 -30.86
C ALA A 143 -9.47 -59.18 -30.70
N ASN A 144 -8.88 -59.45 -29.53
CA ASN A 144 -9.04 -60.74 -28.88
C ASN A 144 -8.62 -60.72 -27.40
N ALA A 145 -9.53 -61.19 -26.56
CA ALA A 145 -9.30 -61.48 -25.16
C ALA A 145 -8.66 -62.87 -25.01
N THR A 146 -7.65 -63.05 -24.14
CA THR A 146 -7.68 -64.03 -23.04
C THR A 146 -6.44 -64.00 -22.14
N ALA A 147 -6.73 -64.18 -20.85
CA ALA A 147 -5.95 -64.88 -19.81
C ALA A 147 -4.68 -64.22 -19.21
N ALA A 148 -4.92 -63.55 -18.08
CA ALA A 148 -4.33 -63.76 -16.76
C ALA A 148 -2.91 -64.37 -16.64
N HIS A 149 -2.01 -63.62 -15.99
CA HIS A 149 -1.22 -64.15 -14.88
C HIS A 149 -0.81 -63.05 -13.88
N ASN A 150 -0.92 -63.43 -12.61
CA ASN A 150 -0.70 -62.65 -11.40
C ASN A 150 0.66 -61.94 -11.33
N ALA A 151 0.65 -60.67 -10.93
CA ALA A 151 1.73 -60.07 -10.15
C ALA A 151 1.16 -59.06 -9.16
N THR A 152 1.14 -59.47 -7.90
CA THR A 152 0.73 -58.73 -6.73
C THR A 152 1.70 -57.56 -6.50
N ALA A 153 1.39 -56.39 -7.06
CA ALA A 153 1.94 -55.13 -6.60
C ALA A 153 0.85 -54.41 -5.84
N ALA A 154 1.04 -54.25 -4.53
CA ALA A 154 0.17 -53.45 -3.69
C ALA A 154 0.09 -52.03 -4.26
N GLN A 155 -0.98 -51.73 -5.00
CA GLN A 155 -1.37 -50.38 -5.33
C GLN A 155 -1.70 -49.71 -4.00
N ILE A 156 -0.76 -48.90 -3.51
CA ILE A 156 -1.09 -47.81 -2.61
C ILE A 156 -2.05 -46.94 -3.43
N ALA A 157 -3.34 -47.07 -3.15
CA ALA A 157 -4.36 -46.20 -3.71
C ALA A 157 -4.02 -44.77 -3.26
N ARG A 158 -3.32 -44.02 -4.13
CA ARG A 158 -3.23 -42.57 -4.00
C ARG A 158 -4.67 -42.05 -4.01
N PRO A 159 -5.06 -41.14 -3.10
CA PRO A 159 -6.35 -40.49 -3.17
C PRO A 159 -6.32 -39.56 -4.39
N THR A 160 -6.58 -40.10 -5.58
CA THR A 160 -6.88 -39.28 -6.74
C THR A 160 -8.31 -38.81 -6.54
N SER A 161 -8.47 -37.53 -6.15
CA SER A 161 -9.76 -36.87 -6.21
C SER A 161 -10.27 -37.02 -7.64
N SER A 162 -11.25 -37.89 -7.85
CA SER A 162 -11.81 -38.10 -9.18
C SER A 162 -12.39 -36.77 -9.67
N PRO A 163 -12.18 -36.40 -10.95
CA PRO A 163 -12.82 -35.21 -11.52
C PRO A 163 -14.33 -35.28 -11.34
N LEU A 164 -14.98 -34.13 -11.24
CA LEU A 164 -16.44 -34.08 -11.21
C LEU A 164 -16.97 -34.73 -12.50
N LYS A 165 -18.09 -35.48 -12.45
CA LYS A 165 -18.67 -36.10 -13.66
C LYS A 165 -19.03 -35.08 -14.75
N SER A 166 -19.19 -33.82 -14.36
CA SER A 166 -19.49 -32.68 -15.21
C SER A 166 -18.24 -31.90 -15.65
N GLU A 167 -17.04 -32.31 -15.26
CA GLU A 167 -15.78 -31.64 -15.56
C GLU A 167 -15.04 -32.38 -16.69
N GLU A 168 -14.56 -31.61 -17.65
CA GLU A 168 -13.61 -32.06 -18.65
C GLU A 168 -12.22 -31.54 -18.28
N VAL A 169 -11.25 -32.45 -18.16
CA VAL A 169 -9.85 -32.10 -17.89
C VAL A 169 -9.04 -32.39 -19.13
N LEU A 170 -8.44 -31.34 -19.70
CA LEU A 170 -7.53 -31.43 -20.83
C LEU A 170 -6.11 -31.45 -20.28
N GLU A 171 -5.55 -32.66 -20.16
CA GLU A 171 -4.19 -32.88 -19.67
C GLU A 171 -3.14 -32.52 -20.75
N PRO A 172 -1.98 -32.00 -20.36
CA PRO A 172 -0.92 -31.65 -21.30
C PRO A 172 -0.33 -32.89 -21.99
N GLN A 173 -0.03 -32.77 -23.29
CA GLN A 173 0.61 -33.83 -24.08
C GLN A 173 2.12 -33.87 -23.78
N SER A 174 2.49 -34.68 -22.80
CA SER A 174 3.86 -34.98 -22.33
C SER A 174 4.56 -33.90 -21.49
N GLU A 175 5.22 -34.37 -20.43
CA GLU A 175 6.16 -33.61 -19.60
C GLU A 175 7.38 -33.22 -20.44
N LEU A 176 7.30 -32.08 -21.14
CA LEU A 176 8.47 -31.48 -21.76
C LEU A 176 9.47 -31.11 -20.66
N TRP A 177 10.47 -31.98 -20.49
CA TRP A 177 11.76 -31.71 -19.84
C TRP A 177 11.76 -31.71 -18.30
N GLY A 178 10.99 -32.59 -17.65
CA GLY A 178 11.12 -32.86 -16.21
C GLY A 178 10.76 -31.69 -15.28
N HIS A 179 10.36 -30.54 -15.82
CA HIS A 179 9.79 -29.41 -15.09
C HIS A 179 8.27 -29.45 -15.27
N LYS A 180 7.57 -29.97 -14.25
CA LYS A 180 6.11 -29.87 -14.19
C LYS A 180 5.73 -28.41 -13.99
N THR A 181 5.01 -27.81 -14.93
CA THR A 181 4.42 -26.48 -14.73
C THR A 181 3.48 -26.54 -13.53
N ARG A 182 3.53 -25.49 -12.70
CA ARG A 182 2.76 -25.42 -11.45
C ARG A 182 1.58 -24.46 -11.57
N VAL A 183 1.13 -24.22 -12.80
CA VAL A 183 0.00 -23.36 -13.13
C VAL A 183 -1.05 -24.20 -13.87
N GLY A 184 -2.32 -24.05 -13.48
CA GLY A 184 -3.45 -24.60 -14.22
C GLY A 184 -4.42 -23.51 -14.64
N LYS A 185 -5.21 -23.76 -15.68
CA LYS A 185 -6.26 -22.86 -16.15
C LYS A 185 -7.63 -23.46 -15.89
N CYS A 186 -8.62 -22.65 -15.56
CA CYS A 186 -9.99 -23.12 -15.34
C CYS A 186 -11.04 -22.16 -15.91
N THR A 187 -12.14 -22.73 -16.40
CA THR A 187 -13.26 -21.99 -17.00
C THR A 187 -14.58 -22.77 -16.86
N ILE A 188 -15.68 -22.13 -17.25
CA ILE A 188 -17.03 -22.70 -17.25
C ILE A 188 -17.65 -22.50 -18.63
N VAL A 189 -18.16 -23.57 -19.25
CA VAL A 189 -18.96 -23.48 -20.47
C VAL A 189 -20.15 -24.43 -20.36
N PHE A 190 -21.36 -23.87 -20.35
CA PHE A 190 -22.60 -24.63 -20.27
C PHE A 190 -23.27 -24.78 -21.64
N GLY A 191 -24.04 -25.84 -21.83
CA GLY A 191 -24.98 -25.98 -22.95
C GLY A 191 -24.35 -26.18 -24.34
N GLY A 192 -23.03 -26.36 -24.45
CA GLY A 192 -22.36 -26.74 -25.69
C GLY A 192 -22.44 -25.70 -26.82
N SER A 193 -22.52 -24.41 -26.48
CA SER A 193 -22.49 -23.33 -27.50
C SER A 193 -21.23 -23.42 -28.35
N THR A 194 -21.41 -23.53 -29.67
CA THR A 194 -20.30 -23.73 -30.61
C THR A 194 -19.30 -22.57 -30.61
N ILE A 195 -19.74 -21.36 -30.29
CA ILE A 195 -18.89 -20.17 -30.17
C ILE A 195 -17.97 -20.30 -28.96
N TYR A 196 -18.52 -20.65 -27.79
CA TYR A 196 -17.74 -20.81 -26.57
C TYR A 196 -16.86 -22.08 -26.59
N GLU A 197 -17.26 -23.13 -27.31
CA GLU A 197 -16.35 -24.27 -27.55
C GLU A 197 -15.15 -23.86 -28.41
N ARG A 198 -15.31 -22.91 -29.35
CA ARG A 198 -14.17 -22.35 -30.10
C ARG A 198 -13.27 -21.50 -29.22
N THR A 199 -13.81 -20.70 -28.30
CA THR A 199 -12.98 -19.95 -27.35
C THR A 199 -12.15 -20.90 -26.50
N VAL A 200 -12.76 -21.96 -25.94
CA VAL A 200 -12.05 -23.01 -25.18
C VAL A 200 -10.92 -23.65 -25.99
N LYS A 201 -11.10 -23.88 -27.30
CA LYS A 201 -10.03 -24.41 -28.17
C LYS A 201 -8.81 -23.48 -28.25
N THR A 202 -9.02 -22.16 -28.26
CA THR A 202 -7.90 -21.21 -28.24
C THR A 202 -7.12 -21.29 -26.91
N HIS A 203 -7.81 -21.47 -25.79
CA HIS A 203 -7.18 -21.71 -24.49
C HIS A 203 -6.45 -23.06 -24.45
N ALA A 204 -7.07 -24.14 -24.94
CA ALA A 204 -6.48 -25.47 -25.00
C ALA A 204 -5.21 -25.53 -25.86
N LEU A 205 -5.13 -24.75 -26.94
CA LEU A 205 -3.92 -24.62 -27.74
C LEU A 205 -2.78 -23.99 -26.92
N HIS A 206 -3.05 -22.87 -26.27
CA HIS A 206 -2.09 -22.21 -25.38
C HIS A 206 -1.63 -23.15 -24.25
N ASP A 207 -2.58 -23.81 -23.58
CA ASP A 207 -2.29 -24.73 -22.49
C ASP A 207 -1.44 -25.93 -22.95
N ARG A 208 -1.67 -26.43 -24.17
CA ARG A 208 -0.83 -27.48 -24.77
C ARG A 208 0.61 -27.02 -25.02
N ILE A 209 0.80 -25.79 -25.51
CA ILE A 209 2.13 -25.24 -25.82
C ILE A 209 2.98 -25.11 -24.54
N HIS A 210 2.36 -24.68 -23.44
CA HIS A 210 3.07 -24.44 -22.18
C HIS A 210 2.94 -25.58 -21.16
N GLY A 211 2.17 -26.62 -21.47
CA GLY A 211 1.99 -27.78 -20.59
C GLY A 211 1.09 -27.54 -19.39
N TYR A 212 0.10 -26.65 -19.47
CA TYR A 212 -0.85 -26.41 -18.38
C TYR A 212 -2.05 -27.37 -18.46
N PRO A 213 -2.57 -27.89 -17.33
CA PRO A 213 -3.88 -28.53 -17.32
C PRO A 213 -4.99 -27.47 -17.48
N LEU A 214 -5.99 -27.77 -18.31
CA LEU A 214 -7.20 -26.96 -18.47
C LEU A 214 -8.43 -27.69 -17.91
N TYR A 215 -9.05 -27.08 -16.90
CA TYR A 215 -10.25 -27.57 -16.22
C TYR A 215 -11.50 -26.84 -16.74
N VAL A 216 -12.42 -27.57 -17.36
CA VAL A 216 -13.66 -27.00 -17.91
C VAL A 216 -14.87 -27.61 -17.22
N LEU A 217 -15.61 -26.80 -16.47
CA LEU A 217 -16.89 -27.24 -15.91
C LEU A 217 -18.00 -27.10 -16.95
N ARG A 218 -18.65 -28.24 -17.26
CA ARG A 218 -19.68 -28.36 -18.30
C ARG A 218 -21.11 -28.33 -17.79
N GLN A 219 -21.31 -28.47 -16.47
CA GLN A 219 -22.63 -28.42 -15.85
C GLN A 219 -22.64 -27.49 -14.65
N SER A 220 -23.73 -26.74 -14.49
CA SER A 220 -23.90 -25.82 -13.37
C SER A 220 -23.96 -26.58 -12.05
N ILE A 221 -23.25 -26.07 -11.03
CA ILE A 221 -23.19 -26.65 -9.67
C ILE A 221 -23.88 -25.75 -8.64
N MET A 222 -24.04 -24.47 -8.97
CA MET A 222 -24.75 -23.47 -8.19
C MET A 222 -25.51 -22.55 -9.13
N ASP A 223 -26.53 -21.87 -8.62
CA ASP A 223 -27.33 -20.92 -9.37
C ASP A 223 -26.49 -19.77 -9.94
N ASP A 224 -26.86 -19.33 -11.14
CA ASP A 224 -26.34 -18.10 -11.75
C ASP A 224 -24.79 -18.06 -11.81
N VAL A 225 -24.18 -16.91 -11.53
CA VAL A 225 -22.72 -16.72 -11.52
C VAL A 225 -22.00 -17.41 -10.37
N TRP A 226 -22.72 -17.93 -9.36
CA TRP A 226 -22.11 -18.52 -8.17
C TRP A 226 -21.41 -19.87 -8.45
N SER A 227 -21.67 -20.49 -9.60
CA SER A 227 -20.93 -21.67 -10.05
C SER A 227 -19.42 -21.38 -10.21
N LYS A 228 -19.03 -20.17 -10.62
CA LYS A 228 -17.63 -19.75 -10.79
C LYS A 228 -16.82 -19.84 -9.48
N PRO A 229 -17.16 -19.08 -8.41
CA PRO A 229 -16.39 -19.15 -7.17
C PRO A 229 -16.50 -20.53 -6.50
N ALA A 230 -17.61 -21.25 -6.64
CA ALA A 230 -17.76 -22.61 -6.13
C ALA A 230 -16.84 -23.62 -6.82
N TYR A 231 -16.71 -23.50 -8.14
CA TYR A 231 -15.85 -24.38 -8.91
C TYR A 231 -14.38 -24.13 -8.61
N ILE A 232 -13.96 -22.86 -8.55
CA ILE A 232 -12.61 -22.47 -8.13
C ILE A 232 -12.31 -23.00 -6.72
N LEU A 233 -13.23 -22.85 -5.78
CA LEU A 233 -13.09 -23.40 -4.43
C LEU A 233 -12.88 -24.93 -4.45
N SER A 234 -13.62 -25.65 -5.30
CA SER A 234 -13.45 -27.10 -5.45
C SER A 234 -12.07 -27.50 -5.98
N LEU A 235 -11.51 -26.72 -6.93
CA LEU A 235 -10.17 -26.95 -7.48
C LEU A 235 -9.10 -26.66 -6.42
N LEU A 236 -9.22 -25.54 -5.70
CA LEU A 236 -8.31 -25.17 -4.61
C LEU A 236 -8.23 -26.29 -3.55
N LEU A 237 -9.38 -26.83 -3.12
CA LEU A 237 -9.42 -27.91 -2.14
C LEU A 237 -8.80 -29.21 -2.66
N ARG A 238 -9.02 -29.54 -3.94
CA ARG A 238 -8.40 -30.71 -4.58
C ARG A 238 -6.88 -30.58 -4.69
N GLU A 239 -6.37 -29.42 -5.09
CA GLU A 239 -4.92 -29.19 -5.16
C GLU A 239 -4.28 -29.15 -3.78
N LEU A 240 -4.94 -28.60 -2.76
CA LEU A 240 -4.45 -28.62 -1.38
C LEU A 240 -4.39 -30.03 -0.78
N ALA A 241 -5.21 -30.97 -1.26
CA ALA A 241 -5.18 -32.37 -0.84
C ALA A 241 -3.98 -33.14 -1.42
N LYS A 242 -3.31 -32.63 -2.46
CA LYS A 242 -2.11 -33.23 -3.04
C LYS A 242 -0.85 -32.86 -2.23
N PRO A 243 0.24 -33.66 -2.28
CA PRO A 243 1.54 -33.25 -1.77
C PRO A 243 2.01 -31.90 -2.32
N ALA A 244 2.85 -31.18 -1.58
CA ALA A 244 3.30 -29.84 -1.96
C ALA A 244 4.10 -29.86 -3.27
N GLU A 245 4.74 -30.97 -3.60
CA GLU A 245 5.56 -31.18 -4.79
C GLU A 245 4.71 -31.53 -6.02
N GLU A 246 3.51 -32.08 -5.81
CA GLU A 246 2.63 -32.55 -6.89
C GLU A 246 1.52 -31.55 -7.25
N ARG A 247 1.18 -30.63 -6.32
CA ARG A 247 0.11 -29.64 -6.48
C ARG A 247 0.48 -28.46 -7.37
N LEU A 248 -0.53 -27.92 -8.04
CA LEU A 248 -0.45 -26.60 -8.65
C LEU A 248 -0.16 -25.54 -7.58
N GLU A 249 0.64 -24.54 -7.94
CA GLU A 249 0.84 -23.31 -7.16
C GLU A 249 -0.19 -22.24 -7.51
N TRP A 250 -0.62 -22.19 -8.77
CA TRP A 250 -1.52 -21.15 -9.27
C TRP A 250 -2.63 -21.73 -10.14
N LEU A 251 -3.81 -21.13 -10.02
CA LEU A 251 -4.93 -21.32 -10.92
C LEU A 251 -5.21 -19.99 -11.62
N LEU A 252 -5.31 -20.00 -12.94
CA LEU A 252 -5.84 -18.89 -13.72
C LEU A 252 -7.32 -19.17 -14.01
N TRP A 253 -8.20 -18.32 -13.48
CA TRP A 253 -9.58 -18.29 -13.92
C TRP A 253 -9.68 -17.49 -15.22
N VAL A 254 -10.44 -18.00 -16.21
CA VAL A 254 -10.83 -17.26 -17.41
C VAL A 254 -12.34 -17.40 -17.67
N ASP A 255 -13.04 -16.30 -17.89
CA ASP A 255 -14.43 -16.31 -18.33
C ASP A 255 -14.55 -16.90 -19.75
N ALA A 256 -15.71 -17.47 -20.08
CA ALA A 256 -15.92 -18.17 -21.36
C ALA A 256 -15.81 -17.24 -22.59
N ASP A 257 -16.07 -15.94 -22.39
CA ASP A 257 -15.99 -14.89 -23.39
C ASP A 257 -14.60 -14.23 -23.42
N THR A 258 -13.54 -15.02 -23.24
CA THR A 258 -12.16 -14.64 -23.55
C THR A 258 -11.61 -15.44 -24.72
N ILE A 259 -10.72 -14.82 -25.50
CA ILE A 259 -10.03 -15.48 -26.63
C ILE A 259 -8.53 -15.30 -26.44
N MET A 260 -7.77 -16.39 -26.56
CA MET A 260 -6.32 -16.33 -26.64
C MET A 260 -5.88 -15.72 -27.96
N LEU A 261 -5.06 -14.68 -27.91
CA LEU A 261 -4.55 -13.99 -29.10
C LEU A 261 -3.09 -14.28 -29.38
N ASN A 262 -2.30 -14.48 -28.33
CA ASN A 262 -0.90 -14.85 -28.45
C ASN A 262 -0.63 -16.12 -27.62
N PRO A 263 -0.58 -17.30 -28.26
CA PRO A 263 -0.36 -18.56 -27.56
C PRO A 263 1.08 -18.73 -27.07
N TYR A 264 2.02 -17.85 -27.43
CA TYR A 264 3.44 -17.95 -27.01
C TYR A 264 3.75 -17.20 -25.70
N VAL A 265 2.78 -16.52 -25.10
CA VAL A 265 2.96 -15.83 -23.81
C VAL A 265 2.69 -16.81 -22.66
N PRO A 266 3.70 -17.22 -21.86
CA PRO A 266 3.51 -18.10 -20.72
C PRO A 266 2.81 -17.38 -19.57
N LEU A 267 2.07 -18.11 -18.72
CA LEU A 267 1.35 -17.53 -17.58
C LEU A 267 2.30 -17.00 -16.50
N GLU A 268 3.45 -17.64 -16.33
CA GLU A 268 4.44 -17.31 -15.29
C GLU A 268 4.95 -15.88 -15.40
N ILE A 269 4.91 -15.27 -16.60
CA ILE A 269 5.37 -13.89 -16.78
C ILE A 269 4.54 -12.91 -15.95
N PHE A 270 3.26 -13.19 -15.69
CA PHE A 270 2.40 -12.28 -14.93
C PHE A 270 2.48 -12.52 -13.43
N LEU A 271 3.04 -13.64 -12.99
CA LEU A 271 2.99 -14.07 -11.59
C LEU A 271 3.98 -13.28 -10.73
N PRO A 272 3.72 -13.14 -9.41
CA PRO A 272 4.62 -12.47 -8.49
C PRO A 272 5.98 -13.18 -8.41
N PRO A 273 7.11 -12.44 -8.45
CA PRO A 273 8.42 -13.05 -8.36
C PRO A 273 8.70 -13.54 -6.93
N SER A 274 9.17 -14.79 -6.82
CA SER A 274 9.63 -15.39 -5.56
C SER A 274 11.12 -15.07 -5.32
N PRO A 275 11.55 -14.86 -4.05
CA PRO A 275 10.76 -14.93 -2.82
C PRO A 275 10.10 -13.63 -2.38
N GLN A 276 10.35 -12.52 -3.09
CA GLN A 276 10.01 -11.17 -2.62
C GLN A 276 8.50 -10.92 -2.47
N PHE A 277 7.67 -11.62 -3.25
CA PHE A 277 6.22 -11.46 -3.27
C PHE A 277 5.48 -12.77 -3.00
N ASP A 278 6.07 -13.69 -2.22
CA ASP A 278 5.41 -14.95 -1.86
C ASP A 278 4.17 -14.78 -0.96
N ASP A 279 4.02 -13.60 -0.35
CA ASP A 279 2.83 -13.17 0.35
C ASP A 279 1.68 -12.75 -0.59
N VAL A 280 1.93 -12.56 -1.90
CA VAL A 280 0.87 -12.27 -2.87
C VAL A 280 0.17 -13.56 -3.27
N HIS A 281 -1.15 -13.57 -3.17
CA HIS A 281 -1.99 -14.75 -3.36
C HIS A 281 -3.06 -14.57 -4.44
N LEU A 282 -3.27 -13.34 -4.90
CA LEU A 282 -4.25 -13.01 -5.93
C LEU A 282 -3.76 -11.79 -6.70
N LEU A 283 -3.82 -11.86 -8.03
CA LEU A 283 -3.71 -10.66 -8.87
C LEU A 283 -5.10 -10.32 -9.40
N VAL A 284 -5.45 -9.04 -9.35
CA VAL A 284 -6.73 -8.54 -9.83
C VAL A 284 -6.53 -7.43 -10.85
N THR A 285 -7.57 -7.13 -11.60
CA THR A 285 -7.61 -6.01 -12.54
C THR A 285 -8.84 -5.17 -12.26
N ASN A 286 -8.72 -3.86 -12.42
CA ASN A 286 -9.85 -2.95 -12.33
C ASN A 286 -10.14 -2.31 -13.70
N ASP A 287 -11.42 -2.07 -13.96
CA ASP A 287 -11.92 -1.25 -15.05
C ASP A 287 -12.69 -0.03 -14.51
N TRP A 288 -13.45 0.67 -15.36
CA TRP A 288 -14.22 1.86 -14.95
C TRP A 288 -15.36 1.56 -13.96
N ASN A 289 -15.73 0.28 -13.76
CA ASN A 289 -16.70 -0.19 -12.78
C ASN A 289 -16.06 -0.77 -11.50
N GLY A 290 -14.74 -0.68 -11.36
CA GLY A 290 -14.00 -1.27 -10.23
C GLY A 290 -13.43 -2.63 -10.59
N LEU A 291 -13.41 -3.57 -9.63
CA LEU A 291 -12.89 -4.92 -9.84
C LEU A 291 -13.53 -5.57 -11.06
N ASN A 292 -12.72 -6.09 -11.99
CA ASN A 292 -13.15 -7.02 -13.01
C ASN A 292 -12.58 -8.41 -12.68
N ASN A 293 -13.45 -9.37 -12.36
CA ASN A 293 -13.02 -10.71 -11.99
C ASN A 293 -13.07 -11.71 -13.16
N GLY A 294 -13.14 -11.26 -14.41
CA GLY A 294 -13.27 -12.17 -15.56
C GLY A 294 -12.01 -12.97 -15.89
N VAL A 295 -10.83 -12.41 -15.61
CA VAL A 295 -9.57 -13.15 -15.66
C VAL A 295 -8.69 -12.77 -14.47
N PHE A 296 -8.26 -13.76 -13.69
CA PHE A 296 -7.34 -13.52 -12.58
C PHE A 296 -6.57 -14.79 -12.19
N PRO A 297 -5.28 -14.66 -11.82
CA PRO A 297 -4.53 -15.74 -11.19
C PRO A 297 -4.71 -15.72 -9.67
N VAL A 298 -4.94 -16.90 -9.09
CA VAL A 298 -5.05 -17.13 -7.64
C VAL A 298 -4.10 -18.26 -7.21
N ARG A 299 -3.37 -18.03 -6.11
CA ARG A 299 -2.44 -19.00 -5.53
C ARG A 299 -3.22 -20.11 -4.81
N VAL A 300 -2.80 -21.36 -5.00
CA VAL A 300 -3.33 -22.52 -4.29
C VAL A 300 -2.81 -22.51 -2.85
N ASN A 301 -3.58 -21.91 -1.96
CA ASN A 301 -3.28 -21.88 -0.53
C ASN A 301 -4.56 -21.79 0.31
N ARG A 302 -4.39 -21.89 1.63
CA ARG A 302 -5.50 -21.75 2.59
C ARG A 302 -6.17 -20.39 2.51
N TRP A 303 -5.41 -19.32 2.25
CA TRP A 303 -5.96 -17.96 2.13
C TRP A 303 -7.01 -17.88 1.01
N ALA A 304 -6.74 -18.47 -0.15
CA ALA A 304 -7.66 -18.51 -1.27
C ALA A 304 -8.92 -19.30 -0.93
N VAL A 305 -8.79 -20.46 -0.26
CA VAL A 305 -9.96 -21.23 0.22
C VAL A 305 -10.84 -20.39 1.14
N GLU A 306 -10.25 -19.63 2.05
CA GLU A 306 -10.99 -18.74 2.95
C GLU A 306 -11.68 -17.60 2.20
N LEU A 307 -11.02 -17.00 1.20
CA LEU A 307 -11.62 -15.97 0.34
C LEU A 307 -12.81 -16.51 -0.45
N PHE A 308 -12.64 -17.62 -1.19
CA PHE A 308 -13.70 -18.16 -2.05
C PHE A 308 -14.87 -18.72 -1.23
N SER A 309 -14.61 -19.26 -0.04
CA SER A 309 -15.68 -19.62 0.91
C SER A 309 -16.46 -18.37 1.36
N ALA A 310 -15.77 -17.27 1.63
CA ALA A 310 -16.41 -16.00 2.00
C ALA A 310 -17.21 -15.39 0.83
N ILE A 311 -16.70 -15.45 -0.41
CA ILE A 311 -17.41 -14.96 -1.60
C ILE A 311 -18.76 -15.67 -1.74
N ILE A 312 -18.77 -17.01 -1.76
CA ILE A 312 -19.99 -17.81 -1.93
C ILE A 312 -21.00 -17.57 -0.81
N SER A 313 -20.52 -17.43 0.42
CA SER A 313 -21.37 -17.24 1.61
C SER A 313 -21.85 -15.79 1.78
N SER A 314 -21.24 -14.81 1.11
CA SER A 314 -21.57 -13.39 1.27
C SER A 314 -23.03 -13.09 0.99
N ARG A 315 -23.64 -13.73 -0.01
CA ARG A 315 -25.06 -13.55 -0.35
C ARG A 315 -26.04 -13.94 0.77
N TYR A 316 -25.60 -14.76 1.72
CA TYR A 316 -26.43 -15.22 2.85
C TYR A 316 -26.14 -14.43 4.13
N TYR A 317 -24.88 -14.09 4.38
CA TYR A 317 -24.45 -13.44 5.63
C TYR A 317 -24.31 -11.93 5.54
N LYS A 318 -24.34 -11.36 4.34
CA LYS A 318 -24.39 -9.92 4.07
C LYS A 318 -25.53 -9.60 3.08
N PRO A 319 -26.79 -9.94 3.41
CA PRO A 319 -27.91 -9.80 2.46
C PRO A 319 -28.22 -8.35 2.09
N ASP A 320 -27.88 -7.40 2.96
CA ASP A 320 -28.08 -5.96 2.73
C ASP A 320 -26.97 -5.31 1.88
N GLN A 321 -25.93 -6.08 1.55
CA GLN A 321 -24.83 -5.57 0.73
C GLN A 321 -25.27 -5.47 -0.73
N ASP A 322 -25.04 -4.31 -1.35
CA ASP A 322 -25.28 -4.15 -2.78
C ASP A 322 -24.30 -5.01 -3.58
N LEU A 323 -24.84 -6.00 -4.29
CA LEU A 323 -24.12 -6.91 -5.16
C LEU A 323 -24.49 -6.64 -6.62
N THR A 324 -24.30 -5.38 -7.06
CA THR A 324 -24.60 -4.92 -8.43
C THR A 324 -24.04 -5.86 -9.50
N PHE A 325 -22.81 -6.35 -9.30
CA PHE A 325 -22.13 -7.32 -10.16
C PHE A 325 -21.97 -8.69 -9.48
N ARG A 326 -22.86 -9.05 -8.56
CA ARG A 326 -22.97 -10.37 -7.92
C ARG A 326 -21.66 -10.86 -7.29
N ASP A 327 -21.06 -11.93 -7.82
CA ASP A 327 -19.81 -12.52 -7.28
C ASP A 327 -18.63 -11.54 -7.36
N GLN A 328 -18.58 -10.70 -8.40
CA GLN A 328 -17.58 -9.64 -8.54
C GLN A 328 -17.69 -8.59 -7.43
N SER A 329 -18.90 -8.11 -7.13
CA SER A 329 -19.13 -7.16 -6.04
C SER A 329 -18.82 -7.77 -4.67
N ALA A 330 -19.13 -9.05 -4.48
CA ALA A 330 -18.80 -9.77 -3.25
C ALA A 330 -17.28 -9.87 -3.07
N MET A 331 -16.56 -10.24 -4.14
CA MET A 331 -15.09 -10.30 -4.15
C MET A 331 -14.47 -8.93 -3.89
N ASP A 332 -14.88 -7.88 -4.61
CA ASP A 332 -14.38 -6.51 -4.44
C ASP A 332 -14.49 -6.03 -2.99
N THR A 333 -15.65 -6.28 -2.36
CA THR A 333 -15.88 -5.87 -0.98
C THR A 333 -14.99 -6.64 0.00
N LEU A 334 -14.86 -7.95 -0.18
CA LEU A 334 -14.00 -8.78 0.67
C LEU A 334 -12.52 -8.42 0.52
N LEU A 335 -12.06 -8.05 -0.68
CA LEU A 335 -10.68 -7.64 -0.92
C LEU A 335 -10.31 -6.31 -0.24
N LYS A 336 -11.31 -5.52 0.18
CA LYS A 336 -11.11 -4.32 1.00
C LYS A 336 -10.96 -4.64 2.50
N ASP A 337 -11.39 -5.83 2.95
CA ASP A 337 -11.23 -6.25 4.34
C ASP A 337 -9.75 -6.51 4.66
N LYS A 338 -9.32 -6.11 5.86
CA LYS A 338 -7.93 -6.27 6.35
C LYS A 338 -7.40 -7.70 6.25
N LYS A 339 -8.31 -8.69 6.30
CA LYS A 339 -7.98 -10.11 6.18
C LYS A 339 -7.43 -10.47 4.79
N PHE A 340 -7.90 -9.82 3.74
CA PHE A 340 -7.60 -10.20 2.35
C PHE A 340 -6.75 -9.16 1.61
N SER A 341 -6.86 -7.88 1.97
CA SER A 341 -6.23 -6.77 1.24
C SER A 341 -4.71 -6.85 1.16
N ALA A 342 -4.03 -7.35 2.20
CA ALA A 342 -2.57 -7.45 2.25
C ALA A 342 -1.97 -8.43 1.23
N HIS A 343 -2.77 -9.38 0.73
CA HIS A 343 -2.31 -10.49 -0.11
C HIS A 343 -2.73 -10.35 -1.58
N THR A 344 -3.22 -9.18 -1.97
CA THR A 344 -3.74 -8.91 -3.31
C THR A 344 -2.93 -7.80 -3.98
N VAL A 345 -2.68 -7.94 -5.28
CA VAL A 345 -2.04 -6.90 -6.09
C VAL A 345 -2.89 -6.61 -7.32
N GLU A 346 -3.12 -5.32 -7.58
CA GLU A 346 -3.74 -4.85 -8.81
C GLU A 346 -2.71 -4.81 -9.94
N ALA A 347 -2.95 -5.58 -10.98
CA ALA A 347 -2.13 -5.63 -12.19
C ALA A 347 -2.79 -4.80 -13.31
N PRO A 348 -2.01 -4.33 -14.30
CA PRO A 348 -2.56 -3.67 -15.47
C PRO A 348 -3.58 -4.56 -16.19
N GLN A 349 -4.80 -4.05 -16.39
CA GLN A 349 -5.90 -4.82 -17.00
C GLN A 349 -5.50 -5.46 -18.34
N ARG A 350 -4.74 -4.74 -19.18
CA ARG A 350 -4.27 -5.20 -20.49
C ARG A 350 -3.43 -6.49 -20.45
N TRP A 351 -2.82 -6.81 -19.31
CA TRP A 351 -1.93 -7.97 -19.24
C TRP A 351 -2.65 -9.28 -19.48
N PHE A 352 -3.80 -9.47 -18.82
CA PHE A 352 -4.53 -10.72 -18.90
C PHE A 352 -6.04 -10.55 -18.87
N ASN A 353 -6.55 -9.32 -18.88
CA ASN A 353 -7.98 -9.05 -18.86
C ASN A 353 -8.36 -7.90 -19.82
N ALA A 354 -7.64 -7.82 -20.94
CA ALA A 354 -7.70 -6.71 -21.89
C ALA A 354 -9.05 -6.67 -22.62
N TYR A 355 -9.58 -5.47 -22.85
CA TYR A 355 -10.75 -5.30 -23.71
C TYR A 355 -10.37 -5.19 -25.18
N GLN A 356 -11.33 -5.50 -26.05
CA GLN A 356 -11.14 -5.37 -27.49
C GLN A 356 -10.78 -3.93 -27.89
N GLY A 357 -9.90 -3.82 -28.87
CA GLY A 357 -9.50 -2.57 -29.53
C GLY A 357 -9.74 -2.65 -31.02
N GLU A 358 -10.46 -1.68 -31.60
CA GLU A 358 -10.79 -1.72 -33.03
C GLU A 358 -9.76 -1.01 -33.93
N HIS A 359 -9.01 -0.02 -33.40
CA HIS A 359 -8.13 0.84 -34.19
C HIS A 359 -6.78 1.12 -33.50
N ASN A 360 -5.68 0.75 -34.16
CA ASN A 360 -4.32 0.78 -33.60
C ASN A 360 -3.80 2.17 -33.17
N GLU A 361 -4.34 3.27 -33.71
CA GLU A 361 -3.76 4.61 -33.52
C GLU A 361 -4.23 5.31 -32.23
N THR A 362 -5.26 4.79 -31.54
CA THR A 362 -5.85 5.39 -30.33
C THR A 362 -6.29 4.35 -29.29
N LEU A 363 -5.54 3.24 -29.16
CA LEU A 363 -5.86 2.22 -28.17
C LEU A 363 -5.69 2.73 -26.74
N ALA A 364 -6.74 2.60 -25.93
CA ALA A 364 -6.71 2.91 -24.52
C ALA A 364 -5.77 1.95 -23.75
N PRO A 365 -5.28 2.31 -22.55
CA PRO A 365 -4.33 1.48 -21.80
C PRO A 365 -4.84 0.08 -21.43
N TYR A 366 -6.16 -0.12 -21.36
CA TYR A 366 -6.81 -1.41 -21.05
C TYR A 366 -7.18 -2.23 -22.29
N GLN A 367 -6.96 -1.68 -23.49
CA GLN A 367 -7.29 -2.36 -24.74
C GLN A 367 -6.12 -3.20 -25.24
N VAL A 368 -6.48 -4.29 -25.88
CA VAL A 368 -5.56 -5.25 -26.47
C VAL A 368 -4.73 -4.64 -27.60
N ARG A 369 -3.47 -5.06 -27.67
CA ARG A 369 -2.49 -4.69 -28.70
C ARG A 369 -1.97 -5.96 -29.38
N ARG A 370 -1.35 -5.78 -30.55
CA ARG A 370 -0.59 -6.84 -31.21
C ARG A 370 0.45 -7.44 -30.26
N GLY A 371 0.47 -8.76 -30.16
CA GLY A 371 1.34 -9.51 -29.24
C GLY A 371 0.77 -9.72 -27.84
N ASP A 372 -0.39 -9.14 -27.51
CA ASP A 372 -0.99 -9.31 -26.19
C ASP A 372 -1.59 -10.72 -26.01
N PHE A 373 -1.65 -11.14 -24.76
CA PHE A 373 -1.99 -12.48 -24.32
C PHE A 373 -3.42 -12.91 -24.73
N LEU A 374 -4.43 -12.12 -24.35
CA LEU A 374 -5.84 -12.43 -24.61
C LEU A 374 -6.70 -11.18 -24.76
N VAL A 375 -7.94 -11.38 -25.23
CA VAL A 375 -9.00 -10.37 -25.24
C VAL A 375 -10.25 -10.89 -24.53
N HIS A 376 -10.91 -10.02 -23.77
CA HIS A 376 -12.12 -10.27 -23.00
C HIS A 376 -13.30 -9.42 -23.51
N PHE A 377 -14.47 -10.05 -23.66
CA PHE A 377 -15.69 -9.44 -24.18
C PHE A 377 -16.74 -9.10 -23.10
N ALA A 378 -16.28 -8.67 -21.92
CA ALA A 378 -17.16 -8.23 -20.82
C ALA A 378 -18.07 -7.07 -21.23
N GLY A 379 -19.37 -7.21 -20.95
CA GLY A 379 -20.35 -6.13 -21.14
C GLY A 379 -20.51 -5.67 -22.61
N VAL A 380 -20.05 -6.46 -23.57
CA VAL A 380 -20.09 -6.13 -25.00
C VAL A 380 -21.49 -6.40 -25.58
N ILE A 381 -22.07 -5.41 -26.24
CA ILE A 381 -23.31 -5.57 -27.04
C ILE A 381 -22.99 -6.44 -28.27
N ASN A 382 -23.92 -7.32 -28.65
CA ASN A 382 -23.72 -8.34 -29.71
C ASN A 382 -22.46 -9.19 -29.46
N ARG A 383 -22.24 -9.59 -28.20
CA ARG A 383 -21.05 -10.32 -27.75
C ARG A 383 -20.66 -11.47 -28.67
N ASP A 384 -21.60 -12.30 -29.08
CA ASP A 384 -21.35 -13.47 -29.92
C ASP A 384 -20.78 -13.10 -31.30
N GLU A 385 -21.32 -12.06 -31.95
CA GLU A 385 -20.79 -11.55 -33.23
C GLU A 385 -19.36 -11.02 -33.08
N ARG A 386 -19.09 -10.36 -31.95
CA ARG A 386 -17.77 -9.79 -31.63
C ARG A 386 -16.76 -10.89 -31.33
N ILE A 387 -17.15 -11.90 -30.54
CA ILE A 387 -16.34 -13.09 -30.29
C ILE A 387 -16.01 -13.78 -31.61
N LEU A 388 -16.99 -14.00 -32.49
CA LEU A 388 -16.77 -14.62 -33.80
C LEU A 388 -15.75 -13.86 -34.65
N PHE A 389 -15.88 -12.52 -34.74
CA PHE A 389 -14.95 -11.67 -35.47
C PHE A 389 -13.50 -11.78 -34.98
N TRP A 390 -13.30 -11.96 -33.67
CA TRP A 390 -11.97 -12.13 -33.09
C TRP A 390 -11.48 -13.57 -33.13
N LEU A 391 -12.36 -14.57 -33.03
CA LEU A 391 -12.03 -15.98 -33.25
C LEU A 391 -11.50 -16.18 -34.67
N GLU A 392 -12.17 -15.62 -35.67
CA GLU A 392 -11.71 -15.68 -37.06
C GLU A 392 -10.31 -15.09 -37.26
N ARG A 393 -9.90 -14.14 -36.42
CA ARG A 393 -8.53 -13.57 -36.44
C ARG A 393 -7.54 -14.45 -35.68
N ALA A 394 -7.90 -14.92 -34.49
CA ALA A 394 -7.05 -15.79 -33.69
C ALA A 394 -6.73 -17.09 -34.45
N GLU A 395 -7.72 -17.68 -35.12
CA GLU A 395 -7.58 -18.90 -35.91
C GLU A 395 -6.77 -18.73 -37.20
N GLN A 396 -6.45 -17.48 -37.60
CA GLN A 396 -5.52 -17.22 -38.71
C GLN A 396 -4.05 -17.32 -38.31
N HIS A 397 -3.74 -17.38 -37.01
CA HIS A 397 -2.36 -17.48 -36.50
C HIS A 397 -1.42 -16.41 -37.11
N LEU A 398 -1.88 -15.16 -37.13
CA LEU A 398 -1.14 -14.08 -37.78
C LEU A 398 0.16 -13.74 -37.00
N PRO A 399 1.33 -13.64 -37.66
CA PRO A 399 2.62 -13.43 -36.98
C PRO A 399 2.74 -12.14 -36.17
N ASP A 400 1.94 -11.12 -36.49
CA ASP A 400 1.89 -9.86 -35.76
C ASP A 400 1.08 -9.95 -34.45
N TRP A 401 0.24 -10.98 -34.30
CA TRP A 401 -0.48 -11.29 -33.08
C TRP A 401 0.25 -12.35 -32.24
N GLU A 402 0.80 -13.39 -32.89
CA GLU A 402 1.49 -14.50 -32.24
C GLU A 402 3.00 -14.27 -32.19
N MET A 403 3.43 -13.32 -31.35
CA MET A 403 4.84 -13.01 -31.15
C MET A 403 5.41 -13.77 -29.95
N GLU A 404 6.61 -14.34 -30.07
CA GLU A 404 7.31 -14.90 -28.92
C GLU A 404 7.40 -13.86 -27.78
N VAL A 405 7.22 -14.30 -26.54
CA VAL A 405 7.11 -13.40 -25.37
C VAL A 405 8.27 -12.40 -25.26
N GLN A 406 9.48 -12.79 -25.67
CA GLN A 406 10.68 -11.95 -25.63
C GLN A 406 10.61 -10.73 -26.56
N HIS A 407 9.78 -10.80 -27.60
CA HIS A 407 9.55 -9.73 -28.57
C HIS A 407 8.29 -8.91 -28.25
N THR A 408 7.59 -9.23 -27.17
CA THR A 408 6.43 -8.46 -26.68
C THR A 408 6.87 -7.36 -25.70
N SER A 409 5.93 -6.51 -25.29
CA SER A 409 6.16 -5.50 -24.24
C SER A 409 6.22 -6.10 -22.83
N TYR A 410 5.71 -7.31 -22.61
CA TYR A 410 5.53 -7.89 -21.28
C TYR A 410 6.81 -8.03 -20.46
N PRO A 411 7.96 -8.52 -20.99
CA PRO A 411 9.16 -8.71 -20.16
C PRO A 411 9.66 -7.42 -19.51
N ALA A 412 9.59 -6.29 -20.23
CA ALA A 412 9.96 -4.98 -19.69
C ALA A 412 8.90 -4.45 -18.73
N GLU A 413 7.63 -4.44 -19.14
CA GLU A 413 6.53 -3.90 -18.32
C GLU A 413 6.38 -4.63 -16.98
N VAL A 414 6.43 -5.97 -16.99
CA VAL A 414 6.32 -6.81 -15.79
C VAL A 414 7.50 -6.55 -14.85
N LYS A 415 8.72 -6.50 -15.39
CA LYS A 415 9.91 -6.24 -14.60
C LYS A 415 9.84 -4.88 -13.92
N ASP A 416 9.47 -3.84 -14.68
CA ASP A 416 9.36 -2.48 -14.16
C ASP A 416 8.25 -2.37 -13.11
N PHE A 417 7.11 -3.02 -13.33
CA PHE A 417 6.01 -3.08 -12.37
C PHE A 417 6.44 -3.71 -11.04
N TRP A 418 7.08 -4.89 -11.06
CA TRP A 418 7.51 -5.54 -9.82
C TRP A 418 8.64 -4.80 -9.12
N ASN A 419 9.54 -4.15 -9.86
CA ASN A 419 10.55 -3.26 -9.30
C ASN A 419 9.91 -2.04 -8.60
N GLN A 420 8.88 -1.44 -9.22
CA GLN A 420 8.12 -0.36 -8.61
C GLN A 420 7.44 -0.84 -7.31
N LYS A 421 6.77 -2.00 -7.34
CA LYS A 421 6.15 -2.59 -6.15
C LYS A 421 7.15 -2.89 -5.04
N ALA A 422 8.35 -3.33 -5.40
CA ALA A 422 9.44 -3.56 -4.45
C ALA A 422 9.90 -2.24 -3.81
N GLY A 423 10.03 -1.18 -4.60
CA GLY A 423 10.35 0.17 -4.12
C GLY A 423 9.27 0.73 -3.18
N GLU A 424 8.00 0.58 -3.52
CA GLU A 424 6.86 0.98 -2.69
C GLU A 424 6.88 0.25 -1.33
N ARG A 425 7.11 -1.07 -1.33
CA ARG A 425 7.24 -1.88 -0.10
C ARG A 425 8.42 -1.43 0.75
N ALA A 426 9.59 -1.21 0.14
CA ALA A 426 10.80 -0.76 0.84
C ALA A 426 10.60 0.63 1.46
N ALA A 427 9.96 1.55 0.75
CA ALA A 427 9.65 2.89 1.27
C ALA A 427 8.71 2.83 2.48
N LYS A 428 7.64 2.02 2.41
CA LYS A 428 6.70 1.82 3.52
C LYS A 428 7.37 1.18 4.75
N GLN A 429 8.26 0.21 4.53
CA GLN A 429 9.04 -0.40 5.61
C GLN A 429 10.02 0.59 6.25
N ALA A 430 10.68 1.43 5.46
CA ALA A 430 11.58 2.47 5.96
C ALA A 430 10.83 3.53 6.79
N GLU A 431 9.65 3.95 6.33
CA GLU A 431 8.77 4.86 7.06
C GLU A 431 8.31 4.25 8.40
N LEU A 432 7.85 3.00 8.38
CA LEU A 432 7.47 2.28 9.60
C LEU A 432 8.65 2.13 10.57
N ALA A 433 9.85 1.83 10.06
CA ALA A 433 11.06 1.73 10.88
C ALA A 433 11.41 3.08 11.54
N GLU A 434 11.28 4.20 10.83
CA GLU A 434 11.52 5.53 11.38
C GLU A 434 10.47 5.92 12.42
N VAL A 435 9.19 5.63 12.18
CA VAL A 435 8.14 5.86 13.19
C VAL A 435 8.35 5.00 14.43
N ARG A 436 8.74 3.73 14.28
CA ARG A 436 9.13 2.87 15.40
C ARG A 436 10.32 3.41 16.17
N ARG A 437 11.34 3.93 15.47
CA ARG A 437 12.51 4.55 16.10
C ARG A 437 12.10 5.76 16.94
N LYS A 438 11.29 6.66 16.39
CA LYS A 438 10.73 7.82 17.12
C LYS A 438 9.91 7.40 18.33
N ALA A 439 9.08 6.36 18.18
CA ALA A 439 8.27 5.82 19.26
C ALA A 439 9.12 5.25 20.41
N SER A 440 10.15 4.46 20.09
CA SER A 440 11.09 3.92 21.07
C SER A 440 11.91 5.02 21.76
N GLU A 441 12.37 6.03 21.01
CA GLU A 441 13.08 7.19 21.58
C GLU A 441 12.18 7.99 22.54
N LEU A 442 10.91 8.20 22.15
CA LEU A 442 9.93 8.88 22.99
C LEU A 442 9.65 8.09 24.28
N LEU A 443 9.50 6.77 24.19
CA LEU A 443 9.29 5.90 25.36
C LEU A 443 10.45 6.01 26.34
N THR A 444 11.70 5.81 25.88
CA THR A 444 12.89 5.87 26.73
C THR A 444 13.03 7.24 27.38
N ARG A 445 12.83 8.32 26.61
CA ARG A 445 12.89 9.70 27.13
C ARG A 445 11.81 9.98 28.16
N THR A 446 10.60 9.48 27.93
CA THR A 446 9.47 9.66 28.85
C THR A 446 9.69 8.88 30.13
N GLU A 447 10.20 7.64 30.05
CA GLU A 447 10.49 6.80 31.21
C GLU A 447 11.52 7.45 32.14
N SER A 448 12.63 7.93 31.57
CA SER A 448 13.66 8.66 32.31
C SER A 448 13.10 9.91 33.01
N ARG A 449 12.28 10.70 32.31
CA ARG A 449 11.65 11.90 32.89
C ARG A 449 10.61 11.55 33.96
N LEU A 450 9.85 10.49 33.77
CA LEU A 450 8.83 10.09 34.73
C LEU A 450 9.49 9.61 36.02
N LEU A 451 10.61 8.88 35.95
CA LEU A 451 11.42 8.53 37.13
C LEU A 451 11.95 9.76 37.87
N GLU A 452 12.38 10.78 37.14
CA GLU A 452 12.96 12.00 37.73
C GLU A 452 11.92 12.94 38.36
N TYR A 453 10.72 13.04 37.76
CA TYR A 453 9.70 14.03 38.15
C TYR A 453 8.44 13.42 38.80
N GLN A 454 8.39 12.11 39.02
CA GLN A 454 7.20 11.42 39.56
C GLN A 454 6.64 12.04 40.84
N GLU A 455 7.50 12.47 41.77
CA GLU A 455 7.07 13.02 43.06
C GLU A 455 6.38 14.38 42.93
N ARG A 456 6.66 15.11 41.85
CA ARG A 456 6.12 16.43 41.56
C ARG A 456 4.88 16.38 40.65
N LEU A 457 4.56 15.19 40.14
CA LEU A 457 3.45 14.97 39.23
C LEU A 457 2.22 14.50 40.00
N VAL A 458 1.03 14.91 39.56
CA VAL A 458 -0.22 14.39 40.12
C VAL A 458 -0.31 12.89 39.83
N GLN A 459 -0.69 12.09 40.83
CA GLN A 459 -0.69 10.63 40.71
C GLN A 459 -1.56 10.13 39.55
N SER A 460 -2.69 10.79 39.28
CA SER A 460 -3.57 10.49 38.13
C SER A 460 -2.89 10.70 36.78
N ASP A 461 -2.07 11.75 36.66
CA ASP A 461 -1.35 12.06 35.42
C ASP A 461 -0.20 11.08 35.23
N ALA A 462 0.50 10.72 36.32
CA ALA A 462 1.54 9.70 36.30
C ALA A 462 1.00 8.33 35.87
N THR A 463 -0.18 7.93 36.35
CA THR A 463 -0.84 6.69 35.91
C THR A 463 -1.25 6.76 34.45
N LEU A 464 -1.85 7.86 34.01
CA LEU A 464 -2.26 8.04 32.62
C LEU A 464 -1.09 7.91 31.65
N ILE A 465 0.05 8.56 31.93
CA ILE A 465 1.23 8.47 31.07
C ILE A 465 1.77 7.03 31.03
N ARG A 466 1.84 6.33 32.16
CA ARG A 466 2.29 4.92 32.20
C ARG A 466 1.36 4.00 31.40
N ASP A 467 0.05 4.21 31.47
CA ASP A 467 -0.93 3.44 30.70
C ASP A 467 -0.71 3.65 29.18
N ARG A 468 -0.51 4.90 28.75
CA ARG A 468 -0.22 5.22 27.34
C ARG A 468 1.13 4.68 26.86
N MET A 469 2.15 4.70 27.71
CA MET A 469 3.43 4.07 27.40
C MET A 469 3.27 2.55 27.23
N THR A 470 2.46 1.91 28.08
CA THR A 470 2.18 0.47 27.99
C THR A 470 1.42 0.13 26.72
N GLU A 471 0.46 0.97 26.32
CA GLU A 471 -0.27 0.83 25.06
C GLU A 471 0.67 0.95 23.85
N LEU A 472 1.57 1.94 23.84
CA LEU A 472 2.56 2.09 22.77
C LEU A 472 3.53 0.91 22.71
N ARG A 473 4.02 0.41 23.85
CA ARG A 473 4.87 -0.79 23.92
C ARG A 473 4.16 -2.01 23.31
N LYS A 474 2.90 -2.24 23.68
CA LYS A 474 2.09 -3.33 23.10
C LYS A 474 1.94 -3.22 21.59
N VAL A 475 1.83 -2.01 21.05
CA VAL A 475 1.76 -1.80 19.59
C VAL A 475 3.12 -2.07 18.94
N LEU A 476 4.24 -1.63 19.55
CA LEU A 476 5.58 -1.88 19.02
C LEU A 476 5.99 -3.37 19.07
N GLU A 477 5.52 -4.11 20.07
CA GLU A 477 5.79 -5.55 20.26
C GLU A 477 5.10 -6.44 19.22
N ARG A 478 4.07 -5.94 18.51
CA ARG A 478 3.31 -6.71 17.51
C ARG A 478 4.09 -7.02 16.21
N GLY A 479 5.35 -6.61 16.09
CA GLY A 479 6.21 -6.97 14.96
C GLY A 479 5.67 -6.50 13.62
N ASP A 480 5.96 -7.19 12.52
CA ASP A 480 5.66 -6.73 11.15
C ASP A 480 4.17 -6.63 10.79
N ALA A 481 3.28 -7.13 11.65
CA ALA A 481 1.83 -7.05 11.46
C ALA A 481 1.21 -5.67 11.82
N VAL A 482 2.05 -4.68 12.15
CA VAL A 482 1.58 -3.37 12.63
C VAL A 482 1.45 -2.38 11.49
N GLU A 483 0.24 -1.84 11.33
CA GLU A 483 -0.02 -0.73 10.42
C GLU A 483 0.59 0.58 10.94
N LEU A 484 1.22 1.34 10.03
CA LEU A 484 1.81 2.66 10.30
C LEU A 484 0.85 3.57 11.07
N ALA A 485 -0.40 3.68 10.59
CA ALA A 485 -1.44 4.51 11.19
C ALA A 485 -1.74 4.13 12.66
N SER A 486 -1.62 2.85 13.02
CA SER A 486 -1.81 2.41 14.40
C SER A 486 -0.68 2.90 15.31
N VAL A 487 0.56 2.91 14.84
CA VAL A 487 1.70 3.41 15.62
C VAL A 487 1.60 4.92 15.78
N GLU A 488 1.34 5.64 14.68
CA GLU A 488 1.23 7.10 14.69
C GLU A 488 0.09 7.60 15.58
N SER A 489 -1.06 6.92 15.54
CA SER A 489 -2.19 7.25 16.41
C SER A 489 -1.81 7.15 17.89
N VAL A 490 -1.22 6.02 18.31
CA VAL A 490 -0.87 5.80 19.73
C VAL A 490 0.30 6.70 20.15
N LEU A 491 1.27 6.94 19.25
CA LEU A 491 2.35 7.89 19.45
C LEU A 491 1.82 9.30 19.72
N GLY A 492 0.89 9.79 18.87
CA GLY A 492 0.28 11.10 19.03
C GLY A 492 -0.50 11.24 20.34
N VAL A 493 -1.23 10.20 20.75
CA VAL A 493 -1.93 10.17 22.04
C VAL A 493 -0.95 10.25 23.22
N LEU A 494 0.17 9.51 23.16
CA LEU A 494 1.22 9.61 24.18
C LEU A 494 1.78 11.04 24.22
N GLU A 495 2.17 11.61 23.09
CA GLU A 495 2.74 12.97 23.03
C GLU A 495 1.83 14.04 23.64
N GLN A 496 0.52 13.95 23.42
CA GLN A 496 -0.47 14.83 24.02
C GLN A 496 -0.56 14.65 25.54
N SER A 497 -0.49 13.40 26.02
CA SER A 497 -0.54 13.08 27.45
C SER A 497 0.71 13.55 28.23
N LEU A 498 1.82 13.88 27.54
CA LEU A 498 3.05 14.37 28.18
C LEU A 498 2.97 15.83 28.63
N LYS A 499 1.87 16.55 28.38
CA LYS A 499 1.74 17.97 28.73
C LYS A 499 1.97 18.24 30.24
N PRO A 500 1.31 17.55 31.18
CA PRO A 500 1.53 17.79 32.62
C PRO A 500 2.98 17.55 33.03
N LEU A 501 3.62 16.52 32.47
CA LEU A 501 5.03 16.22 32.73
C LEU A 501 5.94 17.35 32.22
N LYS A 502 5.68 17.91 31.03
CA LYS A 502 6.42 19.06 30.50
C LYS A 502 6.27 20.30 31.39
N ASP A 503 5.06 20.57 31.87
CA ASP A 503 4.77 21.74 32.73
C ASP A 503 5.50 21.61 34.09
N VAL A 504 5.51 20.41 34.68
CA VAL A 504 6.27 20.12 35.92
C VAL A 504 7.77 20.28 35.70
N MET A 505 8.30 19.79 34.58
CA MET A 505 9.72 19.95 34.24
C MET A 505 10.11 21.42 34.07
N GLU A 506 9.29 22.21 33.37
CA GLU A 506 9.56 23.64 33.18
C GLU A 506 9.55 24.39 34.52
N THR A 507 8.59 24.08 35.38
CA THR A 507 8.48 24.66 36.73
C THR A 507 9.69 24.28 37.58
N ALA A 508 10.10 23.01 37.54
CA ALA A 508 11.28 22.50 38.24
C ALA A 508 12.58 23.19 37.78
N ASN A 509 12.75 23.36 36.48
CA ASN A 509 13.92 24.03 35.91
C ASN A 509 13.96 25.52 36.27
N LYS A 510 12.80 26.20 36.28
CA LYS A 510 12.67 27.60 36.74
C LYS A 510 13.07 27.75 38.22
N LEU A 511 12.61 26.85 39.08
CA LEU A 511 12.96 26.83 40.50
C LEU A 511 14.46 26.63 40.70
N LEU A 512 15.05 25.66 40.00
CA LEU A 512 16.48 25.39 40.09
C LEU A 512 17.32 26.57 39.60
N MET A 513 16.89 27.21 38.51
CA MET A 513 17.54 28.42 38.01
C MET A 513 17.45 29.58 39.00
N LYS A 514 16.31 29.74 39.68
CA LYS A 514 16.19 30.74 40.74
C LYS A 514 17.15 30.46 41.88
N GLU A 515 17.23 29.21 42.34
CA GLU A 515 18.14 28.78 43.40
C GLU A 515 19.61 29.02 43.03
N ALA A 516 19.98 28.80 41.77
CA ALA A 516 21.32 29.09 41.27
C ALA A 516 21.66 30.59 41.33
N HIS A 517 20.73 31.45 40.90
CA HIS A 517 20.90 32.91 41.01
C HIS A 517 20.95 33.38 42.46
N ASP A 518 20.10 32.85 43.33
CA ASP A 518 20.07 33.18 44.76
C ASP A 518 21.40 32.78 45.43
N ALA A 519 21.97 31.61 45.08
CA ALA A 519 23.27 31.15 45.56
C ALA A 519 24.42 32.05 45.11
N ILE A 520 24.42 32.50 43.84
CA ILE A 520 25.41 33.45 43.31
C ILE A 520 25.30 34.80 44.03
N PHE A 521 24.10 35.37 44.10
CA PHE A 521 23.88 36.68 44.70
C PHE A 521 24.32 36.69 46.17
N ALA A 522 24.00 35.62 46.89
CA ALA A 522 24.37 35.49 48.27
C ALA A 522 25.88 35.21 48.46
N ALA A 523 26.54 34.53 47.51
CA ALA A 523 28.01 34.40 47.49
C ALA A 523 28.69 35.75 47.29
N GLU A 524 28.22 36.55 46.33
CA GLU A 524 28.74 37.90 46.08
C GLU A 524 28.58 38.79 47.32
N LYS A 525 27.41 38.75 47.95
CA LYS A 525 27.14 39.53 49.17
C LYS A 525 28.14 39.22 50.30
N ASP A 526 28.49 37.96 50.51
CA ASP A 526 29.41 37.55 51.59
C ASP A 526 30.86 37.95 51.31
N VAL A 527 31.23 38.14 50.04
CA VAL A 527 32.57 38.55 49.62
C VAL A 527 32.72 40.07 49.57
N VAL A 528 31.63 40.82 49.33
CA VAL A 528 31.64 42.28 49.24
C VAL A 528 32.18 42.91 50.54
N GLY A 529 33.28 43.66 50.41
CA GLY A 529 33.93 44.35 51.52
C GLY A 529 35.02 43.55 52.24
N GLN A 530 35.36 42.35 51.75
CA GLN A 530 36.43 41.52 52.29
C GLN A 530 37.65 41.51 51.38
N ASP A 531 38.85 41.52 51.98
CA ASP A 531 40.10 41.48 51.21
C ASP A 531 40.49 40.02 50.96
N ALA A 532 40.35 39.57 49.70
CA ALA A 532 40.68 38.21 49.28
C ALA A 532 42.14 37.82 49.58
N THR A 533 43.03 38.80 49.75
CA THR A 533 44.44 38.60 50.11
C THR A 533 44.65 38.19 51.58
N SER A 534 43.66 38.45 52.44
CA SER A 534 43.71 38.20 53.89
C SER A 534 43.03 36.90 54.32
N THR A 535 42.09 36.39 53.51
CA THR A 535 41.23 35.25 53.86
C THR A 535 41.07 34.32 52.63
N PRO A 536 41.82 33.21 52.53
CA PRO A 536 41.82 32.34 51.33
C PRO A 536 40.45 31.73 51.00
N GLU A 537 39.55 31.66 51.98
CA GLU A 537 38.16 31.20 51.83
C GLU A 537 37.32 32.15 50.94
N VAL A 538 37.66 33.44 50.89
CA VAL A 538 37.01 34.42 50.00
C VAL A 538 37.27 34.08 48.54
N ALA A 539 38.53 33.79 48.20
CA ALA A 539 38.91 33.38 46.85
C ALA A 539 38.23 32.07 46.42
N ALA A 540 38.04 31.12 47.35
CA ALA A 540 37.32 29.88 47.09
C ALA A 540 35.84 30.11 46.78
N VAL A 541 35.17 31.02 47.50
CA VAL A 541 33.77 31.39 47.22
C VAL A 541 33.63 32.08 45.86
N GLU A 542 34.52 33.02 45.53
CA GLU A 542 34.55 33.70 44.22
C GLU A 542 34.76 32.73 43.05
N GLU A 543 35.69 31.78 43.19
CA GLU A 543 35.96 30.76 42.19
C GLU A 543 34.72 29.90 41.93
N LYS A 544 34.10 29.37 42.99
CA LYS A 544 32.91 28.51 42.85
C LYS A 544 31.70 29.27 42.31
N ALA A 545 31.50 30.53 42.71
CA ALA A 545 30.44 31.37 42.18
C ALA A 545 30.66 31.70 40.68
N THR A 546 31.90 31.94 40.27
CA THR A 546 32.26 32.19 38.87
C THR A 546 32.02 30.96 38.00
N ASN A 547 32.39 29.77 38.50
CA ASN A 547 32.12 28.52 37.81
C ASN A 547 30.61 28.24 37.67
N LEU A 548 29.82 28.52 38.71
CA LEU A 548 28.35 28.40 38.65
C LEU A 548 27.74 29.38 37.62
N LYS A 549 28.21 30.64 37.58
CA LYS A 549 27.80 31.61 36.54
C LYS A 549 28.11 31.11 35.14
N SER A 550 29.31 30.58 34.91
CA SER A 550 29.73 30.04 33.62
C SER A 550 28.81 28.91 33.16
N LEU A 551 28.39 28.04 34.07
CA LEU A 551 27.48 26.93 33.77
C LEU A 551 26.07 27.39 33.39
N ILE A 552 25.51 28.39 34.09
CA ILE A 552 24.15 28.91 33.84
C ILE A 552 24.03 29.60 32.48
N VAL A 553 25.11 30.21 31.99
CA VAL A 553 25.15 30.89 30.68
C VAL A 553 25.15 29.91 29.51
N GLN A 554 25.50 28.64 29.74
CA GLN A 554 25.47 27.63 28.69
C GLN A 554 24.03 27.24 28.32
N PRO A 555 23.72 27.06 27.03
CA PRO A 555 22.35 26.76 26.59
C PRO A 555 21.84 25.38 27.02
N ASN A 556 22.73 24.42 27.32
CA ASN A 556 22.39 23.02 27.63
C ASN A 556 23.09 22.53 28.92
N TRP A 557 22.80 23.15 30.06
CA TRP A 557 23.28 22.68 31.36
C TRP A 557 22.56 21.39 31.78
N LYS A 558 23.29 20.47 32.44
CA LYS A 558 22.69 19.31 33.09
C LYS A 558 22.27 19.66 34.50
N LYS A 559 21.13 19.12 34.93
CA LYS A 559 20.58 19.37 36.27
C LYS A 559 21.50 18.88 37.39
N GLU A 560 22.16 17.74 37.22
CA GLU A 560 23.12 17.18 38.19
C GLU A 560 24.31 18.12 38.40
N ASP A 561 24.89 18.61 37.30
CA ASP A 561 26.02 19.55 37.34
C ASP A 561 25.61 20.87 38.00
N LEU A 562 24.40 21.38 37.67
CA LEU A 562 23.89 22.61 38.26
C LEU A 562 23.65 22.46 39.77
N ASN A 563 23.01 21.38 40.21
CA ASN A 563 22.84 21.07 41.63
C ASN A 563 24.17 20.95 42.36
N ALA A 564 25.14 20.22 41.80
CA ALA A 564 26.46 20.04 42.40
C ALA A 564 27.20 21.38 42.57
N MET A 565 27.10 22.27 41.59
CA MET A 565 27.72 23.60 41.65
C MET A 565 27.01 24.54 42.63
N ILE A 566 25.68 24.48 42.72
CA ILE A 566 24.91 25.21 43.75
C ILE A 566 25.36 24.77 45.15
N GLU A 567 25.45 23.47 45.40
CA GLU A 567 25.88 22.94 46.69
C GLU A 567 27.35 23.26 47.00
N ALA A 568 28.23 23.21 46.00
CA ALA A 568 29.63 23.63 46.16
C ALA A 568 29.75 25.12 46.59
N VAL A 569 28.92 26.00 46.00
CA VAL A 569 28.86 27.42 46.41
C VAL A 569 28.33 27.55 47.83
N LYS A 570 27.23 26.87 48.18
CA LYS A 570 26.67 26.91 49.55
C LYS A 570 27.66 26.41 50.59
N GLN A 571 28.38 25.33 50.31
CA GLN A 571 29.41 24.78 51.20
C GLN A 571 30.57 25.75 51.39
N ALA A 572 31.10 26.32 50.30
CA ALA A 572 32.17 27.31 50.37
C ALA A 572 31.76 28.54 51.20
N ARG A 573 30.52 29.02 51.02
CA ARG A 573 29.97 30.13 51.83
C ARG A 573 29.85 29.79 53.30
N THR A 574 29.41 28.58 53.63
CA THR A 574 29.26 28.14 55.02
C THR A 574 30.62 28.16 55.74
N ILE A 575 31.67 27.71 55.07
CA ILE A 575 33.04 27.74 55.59
C ILE A 575 33.51 29.18 55.80
N LEU A 576 33.27 30.07 54.82
CA LEU A 576 33.63 31.48 54.93
C LEU A 576 32.90 32.16 56.11
N GLN A 577 31.60 31.94 56.26
CA GLN A 577 30.80 32.52 57.34
C GLN A 577 31.26 32.06 58.73
N GLN A 578 31.58 30.77 58.89
CA GLN A 578 32.14 30.26 60.15
C GLN A 578 33.46 30.95 60.50
N LYS A 579 34.36 31.09 59.51
CA LYS A 579 35.65 31.73 59.73
C LYS A 579 35.54 33.21 60.05
N LEU A 580 34.56 33.90 59.45
CA LEU A 580 34.27 35.30 59.77
C LEU A 580 33.72 35.47 61.18
N GLN A 581 32.82 34.59 61.62
CA GLN A 581 32.34 34.58 63.00
C GLN A 581 33.46 34.29 63.99
N GLU A 582 34.39 33.38 63.66
CA GLU A 582 35.57 33.13 64.48
C GLU A 582 36.49 34.35 64.56
N GLN A 583 36.72 35.04 63.44
CA GLN A 583 37.52 36.27 63.39
C GLN A 583 36.85 37.41 64.18
N GLU A 584 35.53 37.58 64.07
CA GLU A 584 34.78 38.57 64.85
C GLU A 584 34.82 38.23 66.34
N ALA A 585 34.59 36.97 66.73
CA ALA A 585 34.65 36.55 68.13
C ALA A 585 36.07 36.70 68.70
N GLN A 586 37.10 36.47 67.90
CA GLN A 586 38.48 36.67 68.29
C GLN A 586 38.84 38.16 68.37
N HIS A 587 38.33 38.99 67.46
CA HIS A 587 38.44 40.43 67.52
C HIS A 587 37.74 41.01 68.76
N GLU A 588 36.52 40.55 69.08
CA GLU A 588 35.79 40.92 70.29
C GLU A 588 36.51 40.49 71.57
N LYS A 589 37.06 39.27 71.62
CA LYS A 589 37.92 38.83 72.74
C LYS A 589 39.17 39.70 72.88
N THR A 590 39.82 40.02 71.77
CA THR A 590 41.04 40.84 71.78
C THR A 590 40.73 42.28 72.19
N LYS A 591 39.59 42.82 71.76
CA LYS A 591 39.08 44.12 72.17
C LYS A 591 38.71 44.13 73.65
N ALA A 592 37.98 43.14 74.14
CA ALA A 592 37.65 43.00 75.57
C ALA A 592 38.90 42.86 76.45
N LEU A 593 39.95 42.17 75.97
CA LEU A 593 41.24 42.08 76.64
C LEU A 593 41.98 43.43 76.66
N LYS A 594 41.94 44.19 75.56
CA LYS A 594 42.50 45.56 75.50
C LYS A 594 41.76 46.52 76.41
N ASP A 595 40.43 46.51 76.38
CA ASP A 595 39.58 47.36 77.23
C ASP A 595 39.82 47.04 78.72
N LYS A 596 39.99 45.75 79.07
CA LYS A 596 40.36 45.33 80.43
C LYS A 596 41.78 45.73 80.83
N ALA A 597 42.74 45.65 79.91
CA ALA A 597 44.12 46.08 80.16
C ALA A 597 44.24 47.61 80.31
N GLU A 598 43.46 48.39 79.55
CA GLU A 598 43.35 49.84 79.74
C GLU A 598 42.68 50.19 81.07
N GLU A 599 41.68 49.42 81.50
CA GLU A 599 41.05 49.60 82.82
C GLU A 599 42.01 49.25 83.98
N GLU A 600 42.85 48.22 83.84
CA GLU A 600 43.90 47.86 84.79
C GLU A 600 45.06 48.88 84.82
N HIS A 601 45.48 49.40 83.66
CA HIS A 601 46.47 50.48 83.57
C HIS A 601 45.96 51.75 84.25
N LYS A 602 44.69 52.10 84.05
CA LYS A 602 44.06 53.25 84.71
C LYS A 602 43.97 53.06 86.24
N LYS A 603 43.70 51.85 86.72
CA LYS A 603 43.76 51.50 88.16
C LYS A 603 45.17 51.54 88.73
N GLN A 604 46.20 51.17 87.95
CA GLN A 604 47.61 51.28 88.36
C GLN A 604 48.11 52.73 88.39
N GLU A 605 47.67 53.59 87.47
CA GLU A 605 47.97 55.03 87.52
C GLU A 605 47.27 55.70 88.72
N GLU A 606 46.03 55.33 89.05
CA GLU A 606 45.34 55.80 90.26
C GLU A 606 45.99 55.29 91.56
N GLN A 607 46.61 54.11 91.57
CA GLN A 607 47.40 53.61 92.71
C GLN A 607 48.77 54.31 92.84
N LYS A 608 49.47 54.59 91.73
CA LYS A 608 50.70 55.39 91.73
C LYS A 608 50.47 56.84 92.17
N ALA A 609 49.28 57.40 91.91
CA ALA A 609 48.88 58.71 92.43
C ALA A 609 48.59 58.72 93.95
N LYS A 610 48.43 57.55 94.60
CA LYS A 610 48.18 57.44 96.05
C LYS A 610 49.40 57.09 96.89
N PHE A 611 50.47 56.56 96.31
CA PHE A 611 51.72 56.21 97.02
C PHE A 611 52.93 56.52 96.13
N GLY A 612 53.50 57.71 96.27
CA GLY A 612 54.64 58.14 95.48
C GLY A 612 55.15 59.53 95.84
N ASP A 613 55.27 59.84 97.13
CA ASP A 613 56.23 60.82 97.65
C ASP A 613 56.55 60.44 99.11
N THR A 614 57.58 59.57 99.27
CA THR A 614 58.49 59.39 100.43
C THR A 614 59.38 58.18 100.19
#